data_AF-A0A1H4J6Y3-F1
#
_entry.id   AF-A0A1H4J6Y3-F1
#
_cell.length_a   1.000
_cell.length_b   1.000
_cell.length_c   1.000
_cell.angle_alpha   90.00
_cell.angle_beta   90.00
_cell.angle_gamma   90.00
#
_symmetry.space_group_name_H-M   'P 1'
#
loop_
_entity.id
_entity.type
_entity.pdbx_description
1 polymer ?
#
loop_
_entity_poly.entity_id
_entity_poly.type
_entity_poly.pdbx_seq_one_letter_code
_entity_poly.pdbx_strand_id
1 'polypeptide(L)'
;MFEYHGWVTIQATASGDDDAALLERLVDRVHRAIRDAADFDLVDLRWSAGIPMLHFGGFDKHGGHLGPELLTLFTRAGELAPGSYGLLYTWDDQDTENDNNFRVYRMARGQVTEREDPHLTPVAPTVLDTYEL
;
A
#
# COMPACT_ATOMS: atom_id res chain seq x y z
N MET A 1 13.62 -5.05 -11.19
CA MET A 1 12.70 -3.93 -11.00
C MET A 1 11.66 -4.31 -9.98
N PHE A 2 11.46 -3.41 -9.02
CA PHE A 2 10.38 -3.47 -8.06
C PHE A 2 9.38 -2.37 -8.37
N GLU A 3 8.13 -2.74 -8.56
CA GLU A 3 7.01 -1.84 -8.79
C GLU A 3 6.06 -1.91 -7.59
N TYR A 4 5.51 -0.76 -7.20
CA TYR A 4 4.45 -0.72 -6.20
C TYR A 4 3.42 0.36 -6.49
N HIS A 5 2.15 0.03 -6.25
CA HIS A 5 1.02 0.94 -6.39
C HIS A 5 -0.04 0.63 -5.35
N GLY A 6 -0.57 1.66 -4.68
CA GLY A 6 -1.58 1.42 -3.65
C GLY A 6 -2.36 2.65 -3.24
N TRP A 7 -3.44 2.40 -2.52
CA TRP A 7 -4.28 3.43 -1.94
C TRP A 7 -4.87 2.95 -0.61
N VAL A 8 -5.13 3.89 0.29
CA VAL A 8 -5.86 3.66 1.55
C VAL A 8 -6.81 4.82 1.77
N THR A 9 -8.07 4.50 2.07
CA THR A 9 -8.99 5.46 2.69
C THR A 9 -8.82 5.38 4.20
N ILE A 10 -8.42 6.49 4.82
CA ILE A 10 -8.14 6.53 6.25
C ILE A 10 -9.45 6.77 7.01
N GLN A 11 -9.78 5.86 7.93
CA GLN A 11 -10.96 5.97 8.78
C GLN A 11 -10.62 5.62 10.23
N ALA A 12 -11.23 6.35 11.16
CA ALA A 12 -10.99 6.16 12.59
C ALA A 12 -11.55 4.83 13.11
N THR A 13 -12.77 4.48 12.71
CA THR A 13 -13.51 3.32 13.22
C THR A 13 -14.11 2.51 12.06
N ALA A 14 -14.27 1.20 12.27
CA ALA A 14 -14.91 0.33 11.28
C ALA A 14 -16.46 0.43 11.32
N SER A 15 -17.04 1.08 12.33
CA SER A 15 -18.48 1.35 12.39
C SER A 15 -18.89 2.49 11.47
N GLY A 16 -17.94 3.33 11.04
CA GLY A 16 -18.23 4.55 10.29
C GLY A 16 -18.76 5.68 11.18
N ASP A 17 -18.60 5.57 12.51
CA ASP A 17 -18.95 6.67 13.41
C ASP A 17 -17.98 7.84 13.20
N ASP A 18 -18.54 8.98 12.82
CA ASP A 18 -17.80 10.20 12.53
C ASP A 18 -17.34 10.89 13.83
N ASP A 19 -16.15 10.51 14.32
CA ASP A 19 -15.39 11.31 15.28
C ASP A 19 -14.27 12.05 14.54
N ALA A 20 -14.57 13.27 14.10
CA ALA A 20 -13.64 14.09 13.33
C ALA A 20 -12.35 14.41 14.11
N ALA A 21 -12.45 14.66 15.42
CA ALA A 21 -11.29 14.98 16.25
C ALA A 21 -10.37 13.76 16.43
N LEU A 22 -10.95 12.57 16.55
CA LEU A 22 -10.17 11.33 16.51
C LEU A 22 -9.53 11.14 15.14
N LEU A 23 -10.29 11.30 14.04
CA LEU A 23 -9.78 11.12 12.68
C LEU A 23 -8.58 12.03 12.41
N GLU A 24 -8.66 13.32 12.73
CA GLU A 24 -7.55 14.27 12.58
C GLU A 24 -6.30 13.81 13.34
N ARG A 25 -6.46 13.40 14.61
CA ARG A 25 -5.34 12.89 15.42
C ARG A 25 -4.70 11.65 14.82
N LEU A 26 -5.49 10.77 14.22
CA LEU A 26 -4.99 9.56 13.57
C LEU A 26 -4.27 9.89 12.26
N VAL A 27 -4.82 10.80 11.45
CA VAL A 27 -4.16 11.34 10.25
C VAL A 27 -2.80 11.94 10.60
N ASP A 28 -2.68 12.71 11.69
CA ASP A 28 -1.39 13.24 12.16
C ASP A 28 -0.38 12.15 12.55
N ARG A 29 -0.87 11.03 13.11
CA ARG A 29 -0.01 9.88 13.44
C ARG A 29 0.45 9.15 12.18
N VAL A 30 -0.43 8.98 11.19
CA VAL A 30 -0.08 8.40 9.88
C VAL A 30 0.94 9.29 9.18
N HIS A 31 0.72 10.61 9.18
CA HIS A 31 1.64 11.56 8.59
C HIS A 31 3.04 11.52 9.24
N ARG A 32 3.12 11.35 10.57
CA ARG A 32 4.38 11.09 11.27
C ARG A 32 5.05 9.80 10.79
N ALA A 33 4.29 8.70 10.72
CA ALA A 33 4.82 7.42 10.27
C ALA A 33 5.39 7.48 8.84
N ILE A 34 4.75 8.25 7.95
CA ILE A 34 5.27 8.50 6.58
C ILE A 34 6.62 9.22 6.61
N ARG A 35 6.76 10.27 7.44
CA ARG A 35 8.03 11.02 7.54
C ARG A 35 9.19 10.22 8.11
N ASP A 36 8.89 9.22 8.93
CA ASP A 36 9.88 8.36 9.57
C ASP A 36 10.24 7.12 8.70
N ALA A 37 9.58 6.95 7.55
CA ALA A 37 9.79 5.81 6.65
C ALA A 37 10.91 6.06 5.62
N ALA A 38 11.20 5.04 4.80
CA ALA A 38 12.11 5.16 3.65
C ALA A 38 11.71 6.27 2.69
N ASP A 39 12.67 6.69 1.88
CA ASP A 39 12.43 7.55 0.73
C ASP A 39 11.77 6.73 -0.38
N PHE A 40 10.48 6.99 -0.61
CA PHE A 40 9.66 6.36 -1.63
C PHE A 40 9.31 7.40 -2.71
N ASP A 41 9.26 6.99 -3.97
CA ASP A 41 8.89 7.86 -5.10
C ASP A 41 7.57 8.64 -4.87
N LEU A 42 6.50 7.95 -4.48
CA LEU A 42 5.22 8.56 -4.14
C LEU A 42 4.64 7.92 -2.89
N VAL A 43 4.60 8.71 -1.81
CA VAL A 43 3.74 8.50 -0.65
C VAL A 43 3.05 9.80 -0.32
N ASP A 44 1.74 9.85 -0.59
CA ASP A 44 0.98 11.09 -0.55
C ASP A 44 -0.28 10.93 0.29
N LEU A 45 -0.31 11.64 1.42
CA LEU A 45 -1.46 11.73 2.32
C LEU A 45 -2.16 13.08 2.10
N ARG A 46 -3.41 13.05 1.64
CA ARG A 46 -4.20 14.27 1.38
C ARG A 46 -5.64 14.12 1.82
N TRP A 47 -6.29 15.26 2.03
CA TRP A 47 -7.73 15.32 2.20
C TRP A 47 -8.40 15.55 0.84
N SER A 48 -9.44 14.79 0.55
CA SER A 48 -10.29 14.98 -0.63
C SER A 48 -11.74 14.91 -0.21
N ALA A 49 -12.49 15.99 -0.43
CA ALA A 49 -13.89 16.11 -0.02
C ALA A 49 -14.15 15.72 1.46
N GLY A 50 -13.22 16.08 2.36
CA GLY A 50 -13.32 15.75 3.79
C GLY A 50 -12.92 14.32 4.14
N ILE A 51 -12.46 13.52 3.18
CA ILE A 51 -12.00 12.14 3.40
C ILE A 51 -10.48 12.10 3.22
N PRO A 52 -9.71 11.66 4.24
CA PRO A 52 -8.27 11.49 4.10
C PRO A 52 -7.95 10.22 3.31
N MET A 53 -7.06 10.37 2.33
CA MET A 53 -6.60 9.32 1.42
C MET A 53 -5.07 9.31 1.37
N LEU A 54 -4.50 8.11 1.42
CA LEU A 54 -3.08 7.85 1.28
C LEU A 54 -2.83 7.09 -0.01
N HIS A 55 -1.90 7.55 -0.84
CA HIS A 55 -1.50 6.90 -2.08
C HIS A 55 -0.05 6.47 -2.04
N PHE A 56 0.23 5.35 -2.70
CA PHE A 56 1.56 4.78 -2.92
C PHE A 56 1.79 4.59 -4.41
N GLY A 57 3.00 4.86 -4.88
CA GLY A 57 3.38 4.62 -6.28
C GLY A 57 4.88 4.71 -6.48
N GLY A 58 5.47 3.83 -7.27
CA GLY A 58 6.89 3.97 -7.62
C GLY A 58 7.51 2.76 -8.29
N PHE A 59 8.73 2.98 -8.78
CA PHE A 59 9.57 1.99 -9.44
C PHE A 59 10.99 2.09 -8.89
N ASP A 60 11.54 0.98 -8.43
CA ASP A 60 12.93 0.91 -7.99
C ASP A 60 13.73 -0.17 -8.75
N LYS A 61 15.02 0.11 -8.98
CA LYS A 61 15.90 -0.80 -9.72
C LYS A 61 16.44 -1.95 -8.87
N HIS A 62 16.43 -1.83 -7.53
CA HIS A 62 17.03 -2.74 -6.57
C HIS A 62 16.13 -2.96 -5.34
N GLY A 63 14.84 -3.25 -5.57
CA GLY A 63 13.78 -3.11 -4.55
C GLY A 63 13.76 -4.10 -3.39
N GLY A 64 14.79 -4.94 -3.24
CA GLY A 64 14.88 -5.92 -2.16
C GLY A 64 14.81 -5.32 -0.75
N HIS A 65 15.19 -4.05 -0.56
CA HIS A 65 15.04 -3.36 0.74
C HIS A 65 13.72 -2.59 0.88
N LEU A 66 13.16 -2.08 -0.23
CA LEU A 66 11.98 -1.21 -0.20
C LEU A 66 10.69 -1.97 0.10
N GLY A 67 10.56 -3.21 -0.39
CA GLY A 67 9.36 -4.03 -0.17
C GLY A 67 8.97 -4.18 1.31
N PRO A 68 9.87 -4.65 2.19
CA PRO A 68 9.60 -4.77 3.62
C PRO A 68 9.23 -3.43 4.30
N GLU A 69 9.91 -2.34 3.95
CA GLU A 69 9.64 -1.01 4.53
C GLU A 69 8.29 -0.45 4.07
N LEU A 70 7.96 -0.63 2.79
CA LEU A 70 6.67 -0.26 2.22
C LEU A 70 5.52 -1.02 2.92
N LEU A 71 5.66 -2.34 3.06
CA LEU A 71 4.66 -3.15 3.75
C LEU A 71 4.54 -2.78 5.23
N THR A 72 5.64 -2.40 5.87
CA THR A 72 5.65 -1.90 7.25
C THR A 72 4.84 -0.61 7.36
N LEU A 73 5.06 0.36 6.48
CA LEU A 73 4.31 1.63 6.46
C LEU A 73 2.82 1.39 6.18
N PHE A 74 2.51 0.56 5.18
CA PHE A 74 1.12 0.20 4.84
C PHE A 74 0.41 -0.45 6.03
N THR A 75 1.04 -1.44 6.68
CA THR A 75 0.50 -2.09 7.88
C THR A 75 0.32 -1.09 9.02
N ARG A 76 1.32 -0.23 9.24
CA ARG A 76 1.28 0.78 10.30
C ARG A 76 0.14 1.77 10.12
N ALA A 77 -0.18 2.19 8.89
CA ALA A 77 -1.33 3.04 8.63
C ALA A 77 -2.64 2.38 9.09
N GLY A 78 -2.80 1.08 8.84
CA GLY A 78 -3.97 0.31 9.28
C GLY A 78 -4.06 0.15 10.81
N GLU A 79 -2.94 -0.12 11.47
CA GLU A 79 -2.88 -0.20 12.94
C GLU A 79 -3.23 1.13 13.62
N LEU A 80 -2.76 2.24 13.05
CA LEU A 80 -3.02 3.58 13.57
C LEU A 80 -4.49 3.97 13.38
N ALA A 81 -5.08 3.62 12.24
CA ALA A 81 -6.44 3.99 11.87
C ALA A 81 -7.27 2.73 11.54
N PRO A 82 -7.86 2.06 12.56
CA PRO A 82 -8.44 0.73 12.42
C PRO A 82 -9.74 0.67 11.62
N GLY A 83 -10.34 1.81 11.24
CA GLY A 83 -11.42 1.85 10.27
C GLY A 83 -10.95 1.73 8.82
N SER A 84 -9.65 1.94 8.57
CA SER A 84 -9.12 2.13 7.23
C SER A 84 -9.20 0.88 6.36
N TYR A 85 -9.25 1.10 5.06
CA TYR A 85 -9.26 0.06 4.04
C TYR A 85 -8.54 0.52 2.78
N GLY A 86 -8.05 -0.45 2.00
CA GLY A 86 -7.23 -0.16 0.84
C GLY A 86 -6.56 -1.39 0.25
N LEU A 87 -5.82 -1.18 -0.83
CA LEU A 87 -5.03 -2.19 -1.51
C LEU A 87 -3.62 -1.65 -1.78
N LEU A 88 -2.64 -2.53 -1.72
CA LEU A 88 -1.27 -2.28 -2.15
C LEU A 88 -0.83 -3.44 -3.04
N TYR A 89 -0.47 -3.12 -4.27
CA TYR A 89 0.11 -4.02 -5.25
C TYR A 89 1.63 -3.85 -5.24
N THR A 90 2.35 -4.97 -5.34
CA THR A 90 3.80 -4.98 -5.54
C THR A 90 4.17 -6.05 -6.55
N TRP A 91 5.16 -5.78 -7.38
CA TRP A 91 5.78 -6.77 -8.27
C TRP A 91 7.30 -6.63 -8.21
N ASP A 92 8.02 -7.73 -8.08
CA ASP A 92 9.49 -7.77 -8.03
C ASP A 92 10.00 -8.80 -9.03
N ASP A 93 10.63 -8.36 -10.12
CA ASP A 93 11.20 -9.27 -11.12
C ASP A 93 12.45 -10.02 -10.61
N GLN A 94 12.99 -9.66 -9.43
CA GLN A 94 14.13 -10.33 -8.82
C GLN A 94 13.71 -11.36 -7.76
N ASP A 95 12.43 -11.42 -7.38
CA ASP A 95 11.89 -12.46 -6.51
C ASP A 95 11.71 -13.75 -7.31
N THR A 96 12.71 -14.63 -7.30
CA THR A 96 12.70 -15.87 -8.09
C THR A 96 11.52 -16.80 -7.83
N GLU A 97 10.80 -16.65 -6.71
CA GLU A 97 9.60 -17.44 -6.41
C GLU A 97 8.32 -16.80 -6.98
N ASN A 98 8.30 -15.47 -7.17
CA ASN A 98 7.12 -14.69 -7.54
C ASN A 98 7.38 -13.68 -8.68
N ASP A 99 8.45 -13.84 -9.45
CA ASP A 99 8.87 -12.92 -10.52
C ASP A 99 7.81 -12.72 -11.61
N ASN A 100 6.85 -13.65 -11.71
CA ASN A 100 5.70 -13.60 -12.61
C ASN A 100 4.35 -13.27 -11.95
N ASN A 101 4.34 -12.85 -10.68
CA ASN A 101 3.11 -12.59 -9.94
C ASN A 101 3.13 -11.21 -9.29
N PHE A 102 2.07 -10.43 -9.49
CA PHE A 102 1.75 -9.34 -8.57
C PHE A 102 1.32 -9.92 -7.22
N ARG A 103 1.87 -9.36 -6.14
CA ARG A 103 1.41 -9.59 -4.77
C ARG A 103 0.48 -8.47 -4.36
N VAL A 104 -0.65 -8.81 -3.74
CA VAL A 104 -1.66 -7.84 -3.31
C VAL A 104 -1.85 -7.90 -1.80
N TYR A 105 -1.61 -6.79 -1.14
CA TYR A 105 -1.88 -6.61 0.27
C TYR A 105 -3.20 -5.86 0.43
N ARG A 106 -4.18 -6.54 1.02
CA ARG A 106 -5.48 -5.94 1.33
C ARG A 106 -5.47 -5.44 2.76
N MET A 107 -5.78 -4.15 2.94
CA MET A 107 -6.18 -3.60 4.23
C MET A 107 -7.70 -3.61 4.36
N ALA A 108 -8.21 -4.23 5.41
CA ALA A 108 -9.62 -4.16 5.78
C ALA A 108 -9.75 -4.08 7.30
N ARG A 109 -10.44 -3.05 7.80
CA ARG A 109 -10.58 -2.78 9.24
C ARG A 109 -9.19 -2.66 9.91
N GLY A 110 -8.28 -1.94 9.24
CA GLY A 110 -6.90 -1.74 9.67
C GLY A 110 -6.01 -2.99 9.66
N GLN A 111 -6.54 -4.17 9.29
CA GLN A 111 -5.77 -5.41 9.22
C GLN A 111 -5.28 -5.66 7.80
N VAL A 112 -4.00 -5.99 7.67
CA VAL A 112 -3.38 -6.30 6.38
C VAL A 112 -3.29 -7.81 6.19
N THR A 113 -3.73 -8.27 5.02
CA THR A 113 -3.63 -9.68 4.60
C THR A 113 -3.17 -9.74 3.16
N GLU A 114 -2.22 -10.62 2.87
CA GLU A 114 -1.80 -10.92 1.50
C GLU A 114 -2.89 -11.71 0.74
N ARG A 115 -2.97 -11.47 -0.56
CA ARG A 115 -3.92 -12.05 -1.51
C ARG A 115 -3.20 -12.26 -2.84
N GLU A 116 -3.60 -13.33 -3.52
CA GLU A 116 -3.29 -13.50 -4.93
C GLU A 116 -4.04 -12.44 -5.75
N ASP A 117 -3.37 -11.93 -6.78
CA ASP A 117 -4.00 -11.07 -7.77
C ASP A 117 -4.66 -11.91 -8.87
N PRO A 118 -5.96 -11.77 -9.14
CA PRO A 118 -6.61 -12.47 -10.25
C PRO A 118 -6.68 -11.63 -11.54
N HIS A 119 -6.10 -10.43 -11.57
CA HIS A 119 -6.35 -9.44 -12.64
C HIS A 119 -5.17 -9.21 -13.57
N LEU A 120 -3.96 -9.11 -13.02
CA LEU A 120 -2.70 -8.81 -13.70
C LEU A 120 -1.72 -9.97 -13.60
N THR A 121 -1.89 -10.89 -12.64
CA THR A 121 -1.11 -12.13 -12.56
C THR A 121 -1.67 -13.21 -13.51
N PRO A 122 -0.81 -13.92 -14.26
CA PRO A 122 0.65 -13.75 -14.32
C PRO A 122 1.02 -12.53 -15.16
N VAL A 123 2.09 -11.81 -14.79
CA VAL A 123 2.54 -10.60 -15.50
C VAL A 123 2.77 -10.89 -16.99
N ALA A 124 3.34 -12.05 -17.34
CA ALA A 124 3.25 -12.56 -18.70
C ALA A 124 2.48 -13.90 -18.72
N PRO A 125 1.49 -14.06 -19.62
CA PRO A 125 1.23 -13.21 -20.79
C PRO A 125 0.20 -12.08 -20.55
N THR A 126 -0.19 -11.75 -19.31
CA THR A 126 -1.35 -10.88 -19.05
C THR A 126 -1.05 -9.39 -19.30
N VAL A 127 0.07 -8.90 -18.77
CA VAL A 127 0.53 -7.52 -18.89
C VAL A 127 1.56 -7.39 -20.01
N LEU A 128 2.49 -8.35 -20.11
CA LEU A 128 3.54 -8.45 -21.12
C LEU A 128 3.34 -9.71 -21.96
N ASP A 129 3.79 -9.72 -23.22
CA ASP A 129 3.69 -10.93 -24.05
C ASP A 129 4.57 -12.09 -23.54
N THR A 130 5.79 -11.79 -23.07
CA THR A 130 6.79 -12.77 -22.63
C THR A 130 7.72 -12.22 -21.54
N TYR A 131 8.36 -13.13 -20.77
CA TYR A 131 9.52 -12.80 -19.92
C TYR A 131 10.79 -12.77 -20.79
N GLU A 132 11.29 -11.58 -21.10
CA GLU A 132 12.66 -11.43 -21.54
C GLU A 132 13.48 -10.94 -20.34
N LEU A 133 14.22 -11.86 -19.71
CA LEU A 133 15.24 -11.55 -18.69
C LEU A 133 16.49 -10.95 -19.34
#